data_AF-A0A3T0D656-F1
#
_entry.id   AF-A0A3T0D656-F1
#
_cell.length_a   1.000
_cell.length_b   1.000
_cell.length_c   1.000
_cell.angle_alpha   90.00
_cell.angle_beta   90.00
_cell.angle_gamma   90.00
#
_symmetry.space_group_name_H-M   'P 1'
#
loop_
_entity.id
_entity.type
_entity.pdbx_description
1 polymer ?
#
loop_
_entity_poly.entity_id
_entity_poly.type
_entity_poly.pdbx_seq_one_letter_code
_entity_poly.pdbx_strand_id
1 'polypeptide(L)'
;MEEIFKKNVQILRERFNIIFEMNQENLKEEMLDLIGELNEYEKNADSIEINQWKSDIIIVFIGFGTGNFIRRILDALPDDGILIIIEPSYEILNKVFFSESFEDILIDERVFFIIDNGSEKLINIIEEIIPWELSLRLKNLVHPFYKKYFGVYVEKIENRLDEFRIIKETEIKTIFYSSHVIKKNMLANLIFIPESNLGNTWENYFKGIPAIIIGAGPSLDNDINELKKAKGKAILIAVGRVLKRLLQMGVIPDFVVSVDYSERNYNFFKEIDYSNIPLVYGIGVNSNILKNHTGKKILMLTAADSFVNKLLAKMGYEYNLFKGGGSVSCFAYEFTRVLGANPIILVGHDFAFTDNKVYSNISLHEGEKNEIREDELLWVESNDGRKVATNKIYFGFLKWFENEIEKDKEKIRVINVSERGAKIRGTIVMRLGTVIEEYCYKTINIEKYMNTMSHEYLIDKEIYIKLLNEVKNQLSELKLIGEIGINICNQFFEKVIREEKFHMANYFSDLLTDIENELLEKELAYTLVEELMIKENYIINNMDDSFLEPKAFLKSFYLKNKMLYESIIKYSQYAGDSIHCLVE
;
A
#
# COMPACT_ATOMS: atom_id res chain seq x y z
N MET A 1 3.61 -38.95 20.05
CA MET A 1 4.05 -38.46 18.72
C MET A 1 2.86 -37.97 17.90
N GLU A 2 1.89 -38.81 17.53
CA GLU A 2 0.73 -38.35 16.73
C GLU A 2 -0.15 -37.31 17.45
N GLU A 3 -0.35 -37.45 18.76
CA GLU A 3 -1.08 -36.47 19.58
C GLU A 3 -0.33 -35.12 19.71
N ILE A 4 0.99 -35.17 19.85
CA ILE A 4 1.88 -33.99 19.89
C ILE A 4 1.83 -33.24 18.57
N PHE A 5 1.94 -33.97 17.45
CA PHE A 5 1.81 -33.41 16.12
C PHE A 5 0.47 -32.72 15.91
N LYS A 6 -0.64 -33.39 16.27
CA LYS A 6 -2.00 -32.81 16.19
C LYS A 6 -2.11 -31.53 16.99
N LYS A 7 -1.51 -31.48 18.19
CA LYS A 7 -1.50 -30.29 19.03
C LYS A 7 -0.75 -29.11 18.38
N ASN A 8 0.47 -29.34 17.88
CA ASN A 8 1.24 -28.31 17.20
C ASN A 8 0.51 -27.76 15.96
N VAL A 9 -0.05 -28.65 15.13
CA VAL A 9 -0.83 -28.27 13.94
C VAL A 9 -2.11 -27.52 14.29
N GLN A 10 -2.78 -27.90 15.38
CA GLN A 10 -3.97 -27.21 15.85
C GLN A 10 -3.65 -25.76 16.23
N ILE A 11 -2.61 -25.52 17.03
CA ILE A 11 -2.20 -24.17 17.42
C ILE A 11 -1.83 -23.34 16.17
N LEU A 12 -1.07 -23.91 15.23
CA LEU A 12 -0.72 -23.23 13.99
C LEU A 12 -1.96 -22.77 13.21
N ARG A 13 -2.97 -23.64 13.08
CA ARG A 13 -4.20 -23.34 12.34
C ARG A 13 -5.05 -22.28 13.03
N GLU A 14 -5.16 -22.36 14.36
CA GLU A 14 -5.95 -21.43 15.15
C GLU A 14 -5.34 -20.02 15.14
N ARG A 15 -4.01 -19.89 15.16
CA ARG A 15 -3.33 -18.59 15.21
C ARG A 15 -2.95 -17.99 13.84
N PHE A 16 -2.59 -18.81 12.86
CA PHE A 16 -1.94 -18.34 11.62
C PHE A 16 -2.73 -18.68 10.35
N ASN A 17 -4.06 -18.73 10.48
CA ASN A 17 -5.06 -19.16 9.48
C ASN A 17 -4.88 -18.58 8.05
N ILE A 18 -4.09 -17.51 7.89
CA ILE A 18 -3.79 -16.81 6.63
C ILE A 18 -2.71 -17.52 5.78
N ILE A 19 -1.90 -18.43 6.33
CA ILE A 19 -0.61 -18.81 5.71
C ILE A 19 -0.53 -20.27 5.22
N PHE A 20 -1.66 -20.97 5.21
CA PHE A 20 -1.72 -22.41 4.93
C PHE A 20 -2.15 -22.74 3.48
N GLU A 21 -1.44 -22.26 2.47
CA GLU A 21 -1.54 -22.87 1.12
C GLU A 21 -0.50 -24.00 1.01
N MET A 22 -0.90 -25.22 1.42
CA MET A 22 -0.07 -26.43 1.34
C MET A 22 0.20 -26.84 -0.11
N ASN A 23 1.21 -26.24 -0.77
CA ASN A 23 1.76 -26.80 -1.99
C ASN A 23 2.66 -27.99 -1.63
N GLN A 24 2.11 -29.20 -1.79
CA GLN A 24 2.90 -30.43 -1.75
C GLN A 24 3.74 -30.54 -3.02
N GLU A 25 4.94 -29.97 -3.01
CA GLU A 25 6.01 -30.45 -3.89
C GLU A 25 6.79 -31.53 -3.15
N ASN A 26 6.59 -32.79 -3.53
CA ASN A 26 7.34 -33.91 -2.96
C ASN A 26 8.84 -33.74 -3.25
N LEU A 27 9.65 -33.51 -2.22
CA LEU A 27 11.11 -33.54 -2.33
C LEU A 27 11.66 -34.97 -2.39
N LYS A 28 12.83 -35.13 -3.05
CA LYS A 28 13.51 -36.42 -3.30
C LYS A 28 13.98 -37.09 -2.00
N GLU A 29 14.11 -38.43 -2.01
CA GLU A 29 14.57 -39.28 -0.88
C GLU A 29 15.83 -38.79 -0.15
N GLU A 30 16.74 -38.08 -0.84
CA GLU A 30 17.97 -37.49 -0.29
C GLU A 30 17.72 -36.49 0.87
N MET A 31 16.50 -35.98 1.03
CA MET A 31 16.14 -35.03 2.09
C MET A 31 15.83 -35.68 3.46
N LEU A 32 15.61 -36.99 3.51
CA LEU A 32 15.26 -37.67 4.76
C LEU A 32 16.47 -37.81 5.71
N ASP A 33 17.67 -38.01 5.16
CA ASP A 33 18.94 -38.14 5.90
C ASP A 33 19.39 -36.80 6.52
N LEU A 34 19.12 -35.70 5.82
CA LEU A 34 19.45 -34.34 6.24
C LEU A 34 18.75 -33.90 7.54
N ILE A 35 17.60 -34.48 7.88
CA ILE A 35 16.89 -34.17 9.14
C ILE A 35 17.57 -34.85 10.34
N GLY A 36 18.25 -35.99 10.13
CA GLY A 36 19.12 -36.58 11.14
C GLY A 36 20.32 -35.66 11.45
N GLU A 37 20.87 -35.03 10.41
CA GLU A 37 21.94 -34.03 10.54
C GLU A 37 21.48 -32.74 11.21
N LEU A 38 20.22 -32.30 11.07
CA LEU A 38 19.72 -31.04 11.63
C LEU A 38 19.95 -30.95 13.16
N ASN A 39 19.60 -31.99 13.91
CA ASN A 39 19.78 -32.05 15.36
C ASN A 39 21.26 -31.99 15.77
N GLU A 40 22.13 -32.68 15.02
CA GLU A 40 23.58 -32.69 15.27
C GLU A 40 24.23 -31.37 14.84
N TYR A 41 23.74 -30.76 13.76
CA TYR A 41 24.16 -29.47 13.26
C TYR A 41 23.89 -28.38 14.28
N GLU A 42 22.65 -28.30 14.82
CA GLU A 42 22.30 -27.29 15.82
C GLU A 42 23.08 -27.43 17.13
N LYS A 43 23.37 -28.66 17.58
CA LYS A 43 24.23 -28.90 18.75
C LYS A 43 25.64 -28.34 18.58
N ASN A 44 26.12 -28.23 17.34
CA ASN A 44 27.46 -27.77 17.00
C ASN A 44 27.49 -26.35 16.42
N ALA A 45 26.32 -25.73 16.18
CA ALA A 45 26.20 -24.44 15.53
C ALA A 45 25.92 -23.31 16.54
N ASP A 46 26.97 -22.62 16.97
CA ASP A 46 26.87 -21.37 17.74
C ASP A 46 26.79 -20.11 16.86
N SER A 47 26.54 -20.26 15.56
CA SER A 47 26.90 -19.24 14.56
C SER A 47 25.86 -18.15 14.27
N ILE A 48 24.71 -18.11 14.97
CA ILE A 48 23.75 -17.00 14.81
C ILE A 48 24.06 -15.93 15.87
N GLU A 49 24.48 -14.76 15.40
CA GLU A 49 24.71 -13.59 16.24
C GLU A 49 23.36 -12.99 16.67
N ILE A 50 22.90 -13.40 17.85
CA ILE A 50 21.72 -12.85 18.50
C ILE A 50 22.18 -11.63 19.30
N ASN A 51 21.79 -10.47 18.80
CA ASN A 51 22.08 -9.20 19.43
C ASN A 51 20.97 -8.84 20.42
N GLN A 52 21.27 -7.98 21.39
CA GLN A 52 20.20 -7.28 22.10
C GLN A 52 19.51 -6.34 21.11
N TRP A 53 18.22 -6.56 20.89
CA TRP A 53 17.43 -5.76 19.96
C TRP A 53 16.64 -4.66 20.66
N LYS A 54 16.27 -3.66 19.86
CA LYS A 54 15.53 -2.48 20.27
C LYS A 54 14.04 -2.79 20.34
N SER A 55 13.30 -1.96 21.06
CA SER A 55 11.83 -2.01 21.06
C SER A 55 11.27 -1.77 19.64
N ASP A 56 10.13 -2.39 19.37
CA ASP A 56 9.46 -2.51 18.06
C ASP A 56 10.32 -3.10 16.93
N ILE A 57 11.34 -3.90 17.26
CA ILE A 57 12.11 -4.63 16.25
C ILE A 57 11.24 -5.70 15.59
N ILE A 58 11.44 -5.89 14.28
CA ILE A 58 10.85 -7.01 13.56
C ILE A 58 11.97 -7.93 13.08
N ILE A 59 11.97 -9.16 13.58
CA ILE A 59 12.92 -10.20 13.17
C ILE A 59 12.20 -11.17 12.23
N VAL A 60 12.71 -11.30 11.01
CA VAL A 60 12.31 -12.36 10.09
C VAL A 60 13.35 -13.47 10.18
N PHE A 61 12.95 -14.65 10.67
CA PHE A 61 13.81 -15.81 10.80
C PHE A 61 13.49 -16.87 9.76
N ILE A 62 14.46 -17.18 8.89
CA ILE A 62 14.29 -18.14 7.78
C ILE A 62 14.78 -19.53 8.23
N GLY A 63 13.83 -20.45 8.37
CA GLY A 63 14.00 -21.85 8.78
C GLY A 63 13.66 -22.07 10.26
N PHE A 64 12.69 -22.96 10.53
CA PHE A 64 12.27 -23.31 11.90
C PHE A 64 13.32 -24.14 12.63
N GLY A 65 13.96 -25.07 11.91
CA GLY A 65 14.91 -26.02 12.51
C GLY A 65 14.24 -26.85 13.60
N THR A 66 14.89 -27.00 14.75
CA THR A 66 14.33 -27.67 15.94
C THR A 66 13.70 -26.69 16.95
N GLY A 67 13.58 -25.41 16.59
CA GLY A 67 13.06 -24.37 17.49
C GLY A 67 14.08 -23.81 18.49
N ASN A 68 15.27 -24.39 18.63
CA ASN A 68 16.29 -23.91 19.59
C ASN A 68 16.74 -22.47 19.32
N PHE A 69 17.00 -22.11 18.07
CA PHE A 69 17.34 -20.73 17.72
C PHE A 69 16.16 -19.79 17.95
N ILE A 70 14.93 -20.24 17.70
CA ILE A 70 13.72 -19.44 17.92
C ILE A 70 13.56 -19.11 19.40
N ARG A 71 13.73 -20.08 20.30
CA ARG A 71 13.70 -19.83 21.76
C ARG A 71 14.74 -18.78 22.17
N ARG A 72 15.97 -18.92 21.68
CA ARG A 72 17.04 -17.92 21.94
C ARG A 72 16.72 -16.54 21.37
N ILE A 73 16.06 -16.47 20.21
CA ILE A 73 15.59 -15.22 19.62
C ILE A 73 14.50 -14.62 20.52
N LEU A 74 13.51 -15.40 20.94
CA LEU A 74 12.42 -14.94 21.82
C LEU A 74 12.92 -14.46 23.19
N ASP A 75 13.96 -15.10 23.75
CA ASP A 75 14.61 -14.67 24.99
C ASP A 75 15.31 -13.31 24.86
N ALA A 76 15.80 -12.98 23.65
CA ALA A 76 16.47 -11.72 23.34
C ALA A 76 15.52 -10.66 22.75
N LEU A 77 14.32 -11.07 22.35
CA LEU A 77 13.30 -10.21 21.75
C LEU A 77 12.60 -9.41 22.86
N PRO A 78 12.44 -8.08 22.71
CA PRO A 78 11.63 -7.29 23.62
C PRO A 78 10.16 -7.74 23.64
N ASP A 79 9.41 -7.30 24.66
CA ASP A 79 7.99 -7.64 24.82
C ASP A 79 7.12 -7.07 23.69
N ASP A 80 7.53 -5.97 23.08
CA ASP A 80 6.89 -5.32 21.92
C ASP A 80 7.52 -5.71 20.56
N GLY A 81 8.51 -6.61 20.56
CA GLY A 81 9.13 -7.10 19.34
C GLY A 81 8.26 -8.12 18.60
N ILE A 82 8.45 -8.23 17.29
CA ILE A 82 7.75 -9.22 16.44
C ILE A 82 8.76 -10.20 15.86
N LEU A 83 8.46 -11.50 15.94
CA LEU A 83 9.21 -12.57 15.29
C LEU A 83 8.35 -13.23 14.20
N ILE A 84 8.76 -13.07 12.94
CA ILE A 84 8.16 -13.75 11.80
C ILE A 84 9.05 -14.92 11.40
N ILE A 85 8.56 -16.14 11.53
CA ILE A 85 9.26 -17.36 11.12
C ILE A 85 8.82 -17.72 9.70
N ILE A 86 9.77 -17.93 8.79
CA ILE A 86 9.49 -18.43 7.43
C ILE A 86 10.13 -19.81 7.29
N GLU A 87 9.30 -20.85 7.22
CA GLU A 87 9.73 -22.23 7.03
C GLU A 87 9.61 -22.64 5.55
N PRO A 88 10.73 -22.80 4.82
CA PRO A 88 10.70 -23.14 3.40
C PRO A 88 10.40 -24.62 3.10
N SER A 89 10.47 -25.51 4.08
CA SER A 89 10.34 -26.96 3.91
C SER A 89 9.24 -27.54 4.80
N TYR A 90 8.13 -27.92 4.17
CA TYR A 90 7.04 -28.61 4.85
C TYR A 90 7.50 -29.93 5.48
N GLU A 91 8.39 -30.67 4.82
CA GLU A 91 8.88 -31.97 5.29
C GLU A 91 9.69 -31.85 6.58
N ILE A 92 10.57 -30.84 6.68
CA ILE A 92 11.32 -30.58 7.91
C ILE A 92 10.34 -30.24 9.03
N LEU A 93 9.43 -29.29 8.78
CA LEU A 93 8.42 -28.88 9.77
C LEU A 93 7.60 -30.06 10.26
N ASN A 94 7.10 -30.86 9.32
CA ASN A 94 6.28 -32.03 9.60
C ASN A 94 7.03 -33.01 10.50
N LYS A 95 8.29 -33.35 10.19
CA LYS A 95 9.10 -34.25 11.03
C LYS A 95 9.37 -33.68 12.41
N VAL A 96 9.75 -32.42 12.49
CA VAL A 96 10.06 -31.75 13.76
C VAL A 96 8.80 -31.70 14.65
N PHE A 97 7.63 -31.45 14.07
CA PHE A 97 6.37 -31.41 14.83
C PHE A 97 5.95 -32.78 15.40
N PHE A 98 6.52 -33.90 14.91
CA PHE A 98 6.34 -35.22 15.52
C PHE A 98 7.29 -35.48 16.70
N SER A 99 8.42 -34.77 16.81
CA SER A 99 9.45 -35.05 17.81
C SER A 99 9.15 -34.47 19.19
N GLU A 100 8.63 -33.24 19.25
CA GLU A 100 8.31 -32.57 20.52
C GLU A 100 7.16 -31.55 20.37
N SER A 101 6.69 -31.02 21.51
CA SER A 101 5.71 -29.94 21.56
C SER A 101 6.42 -28.60 21.39
N PHE A 102 5.86 -27.73 20.55
CA PHE A 102 6.35 -26.35 20.33
C PHE A 102 5.34 -25.31 20.80
N GLU A 103 4.43 -25.70 21.67
CA GLU A 103 3.44 -24.80 22.27
C GLU A 103 4.08 -23.55 22.89
N ASP A 104 5.26 -23.68 23.51
CA ASP A 104 6.03 -22.57 24.08
C ASP A 104 6.37 -21.46 23.06
N ILE A 105 6.65 -21.85 21.81
CA ILE A 105 6.91 -20.92 20.70
C ILE A 105 5.58 -20.49 20.07
N LEU A 106 4.72 -21.48 19.77
CA LEU A 106 3.55 -21.28 18.92
C LEU A 106 2.42 -20.53 19.61
N ILE A 107 2.42 -20.33 20.93
CA ILE A 107 1.42 -19.50 21.63
C ILE A 107 1.93 -18.09 21.96
N ASP A 108 3.22 -17.82 21.81
CA ASP A 108 3.79 -16.50 22.11
C ASP A 108 3.19 -15.44 21.17
N GLU A 109 2.59 -14.40 21.74
CA GLU A 109 1.85 -13.36 21.01
C GLU A 109 2.72 -12.61 19.99
N ARG A 110 4.04 -12.61 20.20
CA ARG A 110 5.03 -11.97 19.32
C ARG A 110 5.37 -12.78 18.08
N VAL A 111 4.96 -14.06 18.02
CA VAL A 111 5.31 -14.98 16.94
C VAL A 111 4.25 -15.00 15.85
N PHE A 112 4.71 -14.86 14.60
CA PHE A 112 3.95 -15.14 13.37
C PHE A 112 4.67 -16.23 12.57
N PHE A 113 3.92 -17.17 12.01
CA PHE A 113 4.48 -18.36 11.38
C PHE A 113 4.04 -18.49 9.92
N ILE A 114 5.01 -18.48 9.00
CA ILE A 114 4.82 -18.58 7.55
C ILE A 114 5.45 -19.87 7.02
N ILE A 115 4.73 -20.62 6.18
CA ILE A 115 5.27 -21.74 5.40
C ILE A 115 5.33 -21.29 3.95
N ASP A 116 6.51 -20.93 3.47
CA ASP A 116 6.69 -20.39 2.13
C ASP A 116 8.14 -20.57 1.66
N ASN A 117 8.34 -20.88 0.39
CA ASN A 117 9.65 -21.16 -0.21
C ASN A 117 10.15 -20.03 -1.13
N GLY A 118 9.66 -18.80 -0.92
CA GLY A 118 9.96 -17.60 -1.70
C GLY A 118 8.94 -17.32 -2.82
N SER A 119 7.68 -17.68 -2.60
CA SER A 119 6.57 -17.43 -3.52
C SER A 119 6.33 -15.92 -3.71
N GLU A 120 5.59 -15.55 -4.77
CA GLU A 120 5.20 -14.15 -4.97
C GLU A 120 4.28 -13.62 -3.87
N LYS A 121 3.55 -14.50 -3.16
CA LYS A 121 2.57 -14.11 -2.15
C LYS A 121 3.20 -13.67 -0.84
N LEU A 122 4.47 -14.05 -0.60
CA LEU A 122 5.17 -13.80 0.65
C LEU A 122 5.17 -12.32 1.07
N ILE A 123 5.34 -11.41 0.11
CA ILE A 123 5.34 -9.96 0.39
C ILE A 123 4.00 -9.51 1.00
N ASN A 124 2.87 -10.01 0.50
CA ASN A 124 1.55 -9.65 1.02
C ASN A 124 1.34 -10.14 2.44
N ILE A 125 1.76 -11.39 2.69
CA ILE A 125 1.61 -12.01 4.01
C ILE A 125 2.39 -11.17 5.03
N ILE A 126 3.59 -10.71 4.65
CA ILE A 126 4.40 -9.82 5.49
C ILE A 126 3.74 -8.44 5.65
N GLU A 127 3.18 -7.86 4.59
CA GLU A 127 2.44 -6.59 4.67
C GLU A 127 1.21 -6.65 5.57
N GLU A 128 0.54 -7.80 5.67
CA GLU A 128 -0.60 -8.00 6.56
C GLU A 128 -0.19 -8.13 8.03
N ILE A 129 1.04 -8.58 8.30
CA ILE A 129 1.58 -8.76 9.65
C ILE A 129 2.22 -7.47 10.18
N ILE A 130 2.91 -6.73 9.33
CA ILE A 130 3.79 -5.63 9.75
C ILE A 130 3.08 -4.28 9.67
N PRO A 131 2.97 -3.54 10.79
CA PRO A 131 2.54 -2.14 10.75
C PRO A 131 3.45 -1.32 9.83
N TRP A 132 2.87 -0.47 9.00
CA TRP A 132 3.62 0.24 7.96
C TRP A 132 4.72 1.15 8.55
N GLU A 133 4.52 1.68 9.75
CA GLU A 133 5.46 2.53 10.49
C GLU A 133 6.76 1.80 10.87
N LEU A 134 6.67 0.48 11.04
CA LEU A 134 7.76 -0.39 11.49
C LEU A 134 8.45 -1.14 10.35
N SER A 135 7.94 -1.00 9.12
CA SER A 135 8.36 -1.79 7.97
C SER A 135 9.85 -1.67 7.60
N LEU A 136 10.53 -0.57 7.96
CA LEU A 136 11.98 -0.41 7.80
C LEU A 136 12.84 -0.96 8.96
N ARG A 137 12.23 -1.38 10.07
CA ARG A 137 12.94 -2.02 11.21
C ARG A 137 13.16 -3.51 11.04
N LEU A 138 12.76 -4.06 9.89
CA LEU A 138 12.83 -5.46 9.56
C LEU A 138 14.29 -5.93 9.40
N LYS A 139 14.72 -6.88 10.24
CA LYS A 139 16.00 -7.57 10.15
C LYS A 139 15.81 -9.04 9.81
N ASN A 140 16.62 -9.54 8.89
CA ASN A 140 16.57 -10.93 8.46
C ASN A 140 17.67 -11.71 9.18
N LEU A 141 17.31 -12.88 9.68
CA LEU A 141 18.23 -13.87 10.21
C LEU A 141 17.95 -15.20 9.52
N VAL A 142 18.99 -15.96 9.21
CA VAL A 142 18.87 -17.23 8.49
C VAL A 142 19.42 -18.34 9.34
N HIS A 143 18.65 -19.41 9.46
CA HIS A 143 19.10 -20.62 10.11
C HIS A 143 20.30 -21.23 9.33
N PRO A 144 21.47 -21.47 9.97
CA PRO A 144 22.69 -21.90 9.28
C PRO A 144 22.53 -23.19 8.45
N PHE A 145 21.78 -24.17 8.96
CA PHE A 145 21.43 -25.38 8.22
C PHE A 145 20.70 -25.07 6.90
N TYR A 146 19.71 -24.17 6.92
CA TYR A 146 18.96 -23.76 5.74
C TYR A 146 19.83 -22.95 4.78
N LYS A 147 20.68 -22.07 5.30
CA LYS A 147 21.68 -21.37 4.48
C LYS A 147 22.59 -22.34 3.71
N LYS A 148 22.97 -23.46 4.34
CA LYS A 148 23.86 -24.48 3.74
C LYS A 148 23.13 -25.40 2.76
N TYR A 149 21.95 -25.91 3.14
CA TYR A 149 21.28 -27.01 2.40
C TYR A 149 20.03 -26.57 1.63
N PHE A 150 19.45 -25.41 1.94
CA PHE A 150 18.27 -24.82 1.30
C PHE A 150 18.57 -23.46 0.66
N GLY A 151 19.83 -23.21 0.29
CA GLY A 151 20.32 -21.92 -0.18
C GLY A 151 19.48 -21.28 -1.30
N VAL A 152 18.96 -22.08 -2.24
CA VAL A 152 18.09 -21.58 -3.33
C VAL A 152 16.77 -21.00 -2.79
N TYR A 153 16.13 -21.64 -1.81
CA TYR A 153 14.90 -21.13 -1.23
C TYR A 153 15.16 -19.96 -0.30
N VAL A 154 16.25 -20.01 0.47
CA VAL A 154 16.72 -18.88 1.29
C VAL A 154 16.95 -17.65 0.41
N GLU A 155 17.68 -17.79 -0.70
CA GLU A 155 17.94 -16.70 -1.65
C GLU A 155 16.64 -16.13 -2.22
N LYS A 156 15.68 -16.99 -2.60
CA LYS A 156 14.36 -16.51 -3.06
C LYS A 156 13.64 -15.70 -1.98
N ILE A 157 13.62 -16.17 -0.73
CA ILE A 157 12.97 -15.47 0.39
C ILE A 157 13.68 -14.15 0.67
N GLU A 158 15.01 -14.14 0.77
CA GLU A 158 15.80 -12.91 0.97
C GLU A 158 15.52 -11.89 -0.14
N ASN A 159 15.46 -12.32 -1.40
CA ASN A 159 15.07 -11.46 -2.51
C ASN A 159 13.68 -10.85 -2.29
N ARG A 160 12.66 -11.60 -1.83
CA ARG A 160 11.33 -11.03 -1.51
C ARG A 160 11.38 -9.99 -0.40
N LEU A 161 12.18 -10.23 0.63
CA LEU A 161 12.34 -9.28 1.73
C LEU A 161 13.02 -7.99 1.27
N ASP A 162 13.96 -8.08 0.33
CA ASP A 162 14.56 -6.90 -0.29
C ASP A 162 13.59 -6.17 -1.23
N GLU A 163 12.76 -6.89 -2.01
CA GLU A 163 11.66 -6.32 -2.78
C GLU A 163 10.69 -5.53 -1.87
N PHE A 164 10.28 -6.11 -0.74
CA PHE A 164 9.44 -5.46 0.27
C PHE A 164 10.08 -4.17 0.80
N ARG A 165 11.37 -4.21 1.18
CA ARG A 165 12.10 -3.03 1.66
C ARG A 165 12.13 -1.90 0.63
N ILE A 166 12.37 -2.23 -0.64
CA ILE A 166 12.39 -1.25 -1.74
C ILE A 166 11.01 -0.57 -1.88
N ILE A 167 9.92 -1.32 -1.77
CA ILE A 167 8.55 -0.80 -1.81
C ILE A 167 8.33 0.18 -0.65
N LYS A 168 8.66 -0.23 0.59
CA LYS A 168 8.45 0.57 1.80
C LYS A 168 9.30 1.83 1.84
N GLU A 169 10.56 1.77 1.38
CA GLU A 169 11.41 2.96 1.20
C GLU A 169 10.75 4.00 0.28
N THR A 170 10.10 3.55 -0.80
CA THR A 170 9.46 4.41 -1.79
C THR A 170 8.19 5.07 -1.22
N GLU A 171 7.39 4.30 -0.47
CA GLU A 171 6.21 4.81 0.25
C GLU A 171 6.60 5.90 1.26
N ILE A 172 7.64 5.65 2.07
CA ILE A 172 8.12 6.60 3.08
C ILE A 172 8.65 7.89 2.43
N LYS A 173 9.41 7.80 1.34
CA LYS A 173 9.81 8.99 0.57
C LYS A 173 8.60 9.81 0.15
N THR A 174 7.53 9.16 -0.33
CA THR A 174 6.28 9.85 -0.72
C THR A 174 5.65 10.58 0.47
N ILE A 175 5.58 9.95 1.63
CA ILE A 175 5.10 10.58 2.87
C ILE A 175 5.92 11.83 3.21
N PHE A 176 7.25 11.75 3.17
CA PHE A 176 8.12 12.88 3.57
C PHE A 176 8.10 14.06 2.61
N TYR A 177 8.04 13.79 1.29
CA TYR A 177 8.17 14.82 0.27
C TYR A 177 6.84 15.39 -0.20
N SER A 178 5.73 14.64 -0.07
CA SER A 178 4.50 14.92 -0.82
C SER A 178 3.22 14.93 0.00
N SER A 179 3.20 14.35 1.20
CA SER A 179 2.01 14.31 2.07
C SER A 179 1.35 15.68 2.25
N HIS A 180 2.14 16.74 2.51
CA HIS A 180 1.60 18.08 2.71
C HIS A 180 0.77 18.58 1.50
N VAL A 181 1.24 18.34 0.27
CA VAL A 181 0.53 18.78 -0.94
C VAL A 181 -0.69 17.89 -1.19
N ILE A 182 -0.56 16.57 -1.04
CA ILE A 182 -1.66 15.61 -1.15
C ILE A 182 -2.79 15.98 -0.18
N LYS A 183 -2.46 16.26 1.08
CA LYS A 183 -3.43 16.57 2.13
C LYS A 183 -4.02 17.98 2.00
N LYS A 184 -3.26 18.96 1.51
CA LYS A 184 -3.82 20.26 1.09
C LYS A 184 -4.84 20.10 -0.03
N ASN A 185 -4.53 19.28 -1.04
CA ASN A 185 -5.45 19.00 -2.13
C ASN A 185 -6.70 18.26 -1.62
N MET A 186 -6.53 17.27 -0.74
CA MET A 186 -7.63 16.55 -0.11
C MET A 186 -8.63 17.51 0.55
N LEU A 187 -8.15 18.44 1.39
CA LEU A 187 -9.00 19.46 2.01
C LEU A 187 -9.71 20.31 0.96
N ALA A 188 -8.98 20.81 -0.05
CA ALA A 188 -9.56 21.61 -1.13
C ALA A 188 -10.61 20.83 -1.94
N ASN A 189 -10.47 19.51 -2.04
CA ASN A 189 -11.32 18.66 -2.85
C ASN A 189 -12.58 18.18 -2.11
N LEU A 190 -12.70 18.42 -0.80
CA LEU A 190 -13.91 18.11 -0.02
C LEU A 190 -15.17 18.77 -0.58
N ILE A 191 -15.06 19.92 -1.27
CA ILE A 191 -16.20 20.61 -1.88
C ILE A 191 -16.83 19.81 -3.03
N PHE A 192 -16.06 18.95 -3.70
CA PHE A 192 -16.53 18.20 -4.87
C PHE A 192 -17.16 16.86 -4.50
N ILE A 193 -17.05 16.43 -3.24
CA ILE A 193 -17.59 15.15 -2.78
C ILE A 193 -19.11 15.07 -3.00
N PRO A 194 -19.93 16.06 -2.58
CA PRO A 194 -21.37 16.05 -2.84
C PRO A 194 -21.77 15.97 -4.32
N GLU A 195 -20.89 16.41 -5.23
CA GLU A 195 -21.12 16.43 -6.67
C GLU A 195 -20.55 15.19 -7.39
N SER A 196 -19.96 14.26 -6.64
CA SER A 196 -19.29 13.09 -7.19
C SER A 196 -20.08 11.82 -6.96
N ASN A 197 -20.07 10.93 -7.95
CA ASN A 197 -20.47 9.54 -7.76
C ASN A 197 -19.40 8.81 -6.96
N LEU A 198 -19.81 7.83 -6.16
CA LEU A 198 -18.89 6.97 -5.44
C LEU A 198 -18.45 5.80 -6.35
N GLY A 199 -17.14 5.54 -6.43
CA GLY A 199 -16.60 4.47 -7.29
C GLY A 199 -17.24 3.10 -7.05
N ASN A 200 -17.61 2.79 -5.80
CA ASN A 200 -18.21 1.51 -5.45
C ASN A 200 -19.59 1.29 -6.07
N THR A 201 -20.30 2.35 -6.44
CA THR A 201 -21.61 2.20 -7.10
C THR A 201 -21.43 1.59 -8.49
N TRP A 202 -20.22 1.62 -9.04
CA TRP A 202 -19.90 1.06 -10.36
C TRP A 202 -19.52 -0.43 -10.31
N GLU A 203 -19.67 -1.08 -9.15
CA GLU A 203 -19.33 -2.48 -8.99
C GLU A 203 -20.10 -3.38 -9.98
N ASN A 204 -19.37 -4.19 -10.74
CA ASN A 204 -19.87 -5.11 -11.76
C ASN A 204 -20.74 -4.47 -12.87
N TYR A 205 -20.70 -3.14 -13.01
CA TYR A 205 -21.58 -2.44 -13.94
C TYR A 205 -21.33 -2.78 -15.41
N PHE A 206 -20.09 -3.13 -15.74
CA PHE A 206 -19.67 -3.59 -17.06
C PHE A 206 -19.18 -5.04 -17.03
N LYS A 207 -19.85 -5.87 -16.23
CA LYS A 207 -19.47 -7.27 -16.06
C LYS A 207 -19.33 -8.02 -17.39
N GLY A 208 -18.14 -8.59 -17.63
CA GLY A 208 -17.85 -9.40 -18.81
C GLY A 208 -17.67 -8.62 -20.12
N ILE A 209 -17.55 -7.29 -20.04
CA ILE A 209 -17.19 -6.44 -21.16
C ILE A 209 -15.66 -6.26 -21.18
N PRO A 210 -14.98 -6.36 -22.33
CA PRO A 210 -13.55 -6.05 -22.41
C PRO A 210 -13.29 -4.58 -22.08
N ALA A 211 -12.21 -4.32 -21.33
CA ALA A 211 -11.74 -2.96 -21.04
C ALA A 211 -10.27 -2.81 -21.41
N ILE A 212 -9.93 -1.68 -22.01
CA ILE A 212 -8.57 -1.30 -22.39
C ILE A 212 -8.13 -0.15 -21.50
N ILE A 213 -7.08 -0.38 -20.71
CA ILE A 213 -6.44 0.64 -19.90
C ILE A 213 -5.25 1.19 -20.68
N ILE A 214 -5.28 2.50 -20.96
CA ILE A 214 -4.32 3.20 -21.79
C ILE A 214 -3.38 4.00 -20.89
N GLY A 215 -2.17 3.47 -20.68
CA GLY A 215 -1.09 4.05 -19.91
C GLY A 215 -0.15 4.91 -20.76
N ALA A 216 0.87 5.49 -20.13
CA ALA A 216 1.84 6.43 -20.76
C ALA A 216 3.20 5.79 -21.12
N GLY A 217 3.31 4.47 -21.04
CA GLY A 217 4.53 3.73 -21.34
C GLY A 217 4.94 3.85 -22.81
N PRO A 218 6.25 3.79 -23.11
CA PRO A 218 6.76 3.93 -24.48
C PRO A 218 6.08 3.07 -25.55
N SER A 219 5.63 1.86 -25.21
CA SER A 219 4.95 0.95 -26.16
C SER A 219 3.68 1.51 -26.78
N LEU A 220 3.03 2.51 -26.16
CA LEU A 220 1.80 3.13 -26.68
C LEU A 220 1.98 3.68 -28.11
N ASP A 221 3.18 4.15 -28.46
CA ASP A 221 3.50 4.68 -29.79
C ASP A 221 3.16 3.67 -30.91
N ASN A 222 3.26 2.37 -30.63
CA ASN A 222 3.03 1.30 -31.60
C ASN A 222 1.54 0.93 -31.76
N ASP A 223 0.73 1.15 -30.72
CA ASP A 223 -0.62 0.61 -30.61
C ASP A 223 -1.72 1.63 -30.92
N ILE A 224 -1.38 2.91 -30.98
CA ILE A 224 -2.38 3.99 -30.99
C ILE A 224 -3.32 3.99 -32.20
N ASN A 225 -2.85 3.51 -33.36
CA ASN A 225 -3.68 3.42 -34.56
C ASN A 225 -4.73 2.31 -34.43
N GLU A 226 -4.41 1.23 -33.73
CA GLU A 226 -5.30 0.09 -33.51
C GLU A 226 -6.38 0.41 -32.47
N LEU A 227 -6.08 1.25 -31.46
CA LEU A 227 -7.04 1.67 -30.42
C LEU A 227 -8.35 2.23 -31.00
N LYS A 228 -8.30 2.90 -32.15
CA LYS A 228 -9.50 3.43 -32.82
C LYS A 228 -10.51 2.33 -33.17
N LYS A 229 -10.04 1.12 -33.47
CA LYS A 229 -10.89 -0.02 -33.84
C LYS A 229 -11.63 -0.64 -32.65
N ALA A 230 -11.18 -0.36 -31.42
CA ALA A 230 -11.79 -0.83 -30.18
C ALA A 230 -12.94 0.06 -29.69
N LYS A 231 -13.05 1.30 -30.20
CA LYS A 231 -14.11 2.24 -29.78
C LYS A 231 -15.51 1.64 -30.01
N GLY A 232 -16.35 1.67 -28.98
CA GLY A 232 -17.69 1.09 -29.00
C GLY A 232 -17.70 -0.44 -29.01
N LYS A 233 -16.57 -1.10 -28.73
CA LYS A 233 -16.46 -2.56 -28.60
C LYS A 233 -15.72 -3.01 -27.33
N ALA A 234 -15.03 -2.09 -26.68
CA ALA A 234 -14.44 -2.22 -25.36
C ALA A 234 -14.55 -0.87 -24.63
N ILE A 235 -14.47 -0.90 -23.30
CA ILE A 235 -14.38 0.31 -22.49
C ILE A 235 -12.97 0.85 -22.61
N LEU A 236 -12.82 2.11 -22.98
CA LEU A 236 -11.52 2.78 -23.08
C LEU A 236 -11.28 3.63 -21.84
N ILE A 237 -10.28 3.28 -21.04
CA ILE A 237 -9.93 3.97 -19.79
C ILE A 237 -8.54 4.56 -19.94
N ALA A 238 -8.44 5.89 -19.98
CA ALA A 238 -7.17 6.58 -20.17
C ALA A 238 -6.61 7.11 -18.84
N VAL A 239 -5.30 6.98 -18.63
CA VAL A 239 -4.63 7.76 -17.58
C VAL A 239 -4.47 9.22 -18.02
N GLY A 240 -4.55 10.17 -17.09
CA GLY A 240 -4.58 11.60 -17.39
C GLY A 240 -3.49 12.09 -18.36
N ARG A 241 -2.25 11.60 -18.19
CA ARG A 241 -1.09 12.00 -19.00
C ARG A 241 -1.24 11.76 -20.51
N VAL A 242 -2.04 10.78 -20.95
CA VAL A 242 -2.23 10.49 -22.38
C VAL A 242 -3.47 11.16 -22.98
N LEU A 243 -4.35 11.74 -22.15
CA LEU A 243 -5.65 12.24 -22.57
C LEU A 243 -5.56 13.25 -23.72
N LYS A 244 -4.75 14.31 -23.56
CA LYS A 244 -4.61 15.40 -24.56
C LYS A 244 -4.28 14.85 -25.95
N ARG A 245 -3.35 13.91 -26.04
CA ARG A 245 -2.97 13.33 -27.33
C ARG A 245 -3.99 12.35 -27.89
N LEU A 246 -4.60 11.50 -27.05
CA LEU A 246 -5.66 10.62 -27.51
C LEU A 246 -6.77 11.42 -28.20
N LEU A 247 -7.19 12.54 -27.59
CA LEU A 247 -8.16 13.46 -28.18
C LEU A 247 -7.68 14.08 -29.51
N GLN A 248 -6.43 14.56 -29.57
CA GLN A 248 -5.84 15.07 -30.81
C GLN A 248 -5.82 14.04 -31.94
N MET A 249 -5.70 12.75 -31.60
CA MET A 249 -5.67 11.66 -32.55
C MET A 249 -7.06 11.09 -32.87
N GLY A 250 -8.12 11.61 -32.25
CA GLY A 250 -9.50 11.15 -32.44
C GLY A 250 -9.86 9.87 -31.68
N VAL A 251 -9.06 9.49 -30.68
CA VAL A 251 -9.38 8.42 -29.73
C VAL A 251 -10.02 9.07 -28.50
N ILE A 252 -11.33 8.87 -28.34
CA ILE A 252 -12.08 9.43 -27.20
C ILE A 252 -12.28 8.30 -26.20
N PRO A 253 -11.66 8.36 -25.00
CA PRO A 253 -11.88 7.37 -23.97
C PRO A 253 -13.27 7.51 -23.33
N ASP A 254 -13.75 6.42 -22.73
CA ASP A 254 -15.01 6.38 -21.98
C ASP A 254 -14.82 6.89 -20.53
N PHE A 255 -13.62 6.74 -19.98
CA PHE A 255 -13.23 7.27 -18.67
C PHE A 255 -11.81 7.85 -18.72
N VAL A 256 -11.56 8.87 -17.90
CA VAL A 256 -10.20 9.32 -17.59
C VAL A 256 -9.92 9.17 -16.10
N VAL A 257 -8.74 8.67 -15.76
CA VAL A 257 -8.30 8.45 -14.37
C VAL A 257 -7.18 9.42 -14.02
N SER A 258 -7.30 10.08 -12.87
CA SER A 258 -6.29 11.03 -12.36
C SER A 258 -6.17 10.99 -10.84
N VAL A 259 -4.95 10.78 -10.34
CA VAL A 259 -4.68 10.72 -8.88
C VAL A 259 -3.48 11.56 -8.45
N ASP A 260 -2.66 12.03 -9.40
CA ASP A 260 -1.42 12.75 -9.10
C ASP A 260 -1.72 14.18 -8.58
N TYR A 261 -1.12 14.51 -7.44
CA TYR A 261 -1.31 15.76 -6.70
C TYR A 261 -0.59 16.96 -7.33
N SER A 262 0.37 16.72 -8.21
CA SER A 262 1.31 17.73 -8.69
C SER A 262 0.70 18.70 -9.71
N GLU A 263 1.26 19.91 -9.78
CA GLU A 263 0.95 20.88 -10.84
C GLU A 263 1.32 20.35 -12.23
N ARG A 264 2.32 19.46 -12.31
CA ARG A 264 2.65 18.77 -13.57
C ARG A 264 1.44 17.97 -14.06
N ASN A 265 0.73 17.30 -13.17
CA ASN A 265 -0.46 16.54 -13.54
C ASN A 265 -1.53 17.45 -14.17
N TYR A 266 -1.81 18.61 -13.56
CA TYR A 266 -2.78 19.57 -14.07
C TYR A 266 -2.44 20.06 -15.49
N ASN A 267 -1.16 20.17 -15.86
CA ASN A 267 -0.75 20.54 -17.21
C ASN A 267 -1.19 19.54 -18.30
N PHE A 268 -1.44 18.26 -17.96
CA PHE A 268 -2.00 17.28 -18.91
C PHE A 268 -3.49 17.54 -19.23
N PHE A 269 -4.19 18.27 -18.35
CA PHE A 269 -5.62 18.55 -18.45
C PHE A 269 -5.94 19.98 -18.91
N LYS A 270 -4.99 20.92 -18.85
CA LYS A 270 -5.22 22.29 -19.31
C LYS A 270 -5.35 22.34 -20.84
N GLU A 271 -6.14 23.31 -21.31
CA GLU A 271 -6.32 23.62 -22.74
C GLU A 271 -6.91 22.46 -23.56
N ILE A 272 -7.63 21.53 -22.91
CA ILE A 272 -8.42 20.50 -23.58
C ILE A 272 -9.84 20.49 -23.01
N ASP A 273 -10.83 20.26 -23.86
CA ASP A 273 -12.19 19.99 -23.43
C ASP A 273 -12.41 18.47 -23.34
N TYR A 274 -12.65 18.00 -22.13
CA TYR A 274 -12.96 16.63 -21.80
C TYR A 274 -14.19 16.55 -20.89
N SER A 275 -15.03 17.59 -20.89
CA SER A 275 -16.23 17.69 -20.06
C SER A 275 -17.23 16.54 -20.27
N ASN A 276 -17.24 15.92 -21.46
CA ASN A 276 -18.08 14.77 -21.78
C ASN A 276 -17.50 13.42 -21.31
N ILE A 277 -16.28 13.41 -20.75
CA ILE A 277 -15.58 12.20 -20.31
C ILE A 277 -15.58 12.18 -18.77
N PRO A 278 -16.20 11.17 -18.12
CA PRO A 278 -16.17 11.06 -16.68
C PRO A 278 -14.77 10.94 -16.11
N LEU A 279 -14.51 11.71 -15.06
CA LEU A 279 -13.23 11.78 -14.38
C LEU A 279 -13.29 10.92 -13.12
N VAL A 280 -12.51 9.85 -13.11
CA VAL A 280 -12.26 9.01 -11.94
C VAL A 280 -11.05 9.58 -11.20
N TYR A 281 -11.20 9.83 -9.91
CA TYR A 281 -10.17 10.50 -9.14
C TYR A 281 -10.00 9.98 -7.71
N GLY A 282 -8.78 10.10 -7.20
CA GLY A 282 -8.48 9.95 -5.78
C GLY A 282 -8.52 11.31 -5.09
N ILE A 283 -8.93 11.35 -3.81
CA ILE A 283 -9.21 12.62 -3.12
C ILE A 283 -8.00 13.58 -3.05
N GLY A 284 -6.77 13.07 -3.08
CA GLY A 284 -5.53 13.86 -3.08
C GLY A 284 -5.10 14.46 -4.43
N VAL A 285 -5.86 14.22 -5.52
CA VAL A 285 -5.54 14.74 -6.88
C VAL A 285 -5.39 16.26 -6.90
N ASN A 286 -4.61 16.81 -7.82
CA ASN A 286 -4.51 18.26 -7.99
C ASN A 286 -5.89 18.91 -8.15
N SER A 287 -6.22 19.85 -7.25
CA SER A 287 -7.56 20.43 -7.14
C SER A 287 -8.00 21.25 -8.35
N ASN A 288 -7.06 21.78 -9.15
CA ASN A 288 -7.38 22.50 -10.38
C ASN A 288 -8.00 21.57 -11.45
N ILE A 289 -7.70 20.26 -11.41
CA ILE A 289 -8.30 19.29 -12.31
C ILE A 289 -9.81 19.16 -12.01
N LEU A 290 -10.17 18.99 -10.73
CA LEU A 290 -11.58 18.90 -10.33
C LEU A 290 -12.34 20.20 -10.56
N LYS A 291 -11.70 21.34 -10.25
CA LYS A 291 -12.28 22.68 -10.45
C LYS A 291 -12.63 22.96 -11.90
N ASN A 292 -11.79 22.52 -12.85
CA ASN A 292 -11.98 22.81 -14.27
C ASN A 292 -12.78 21.72 -15.01
N HIS A 293 -13.00 20.56 -14.40
CA HIS A 293 -13.83 19.52 -14.98
C HIS A 293 -15.30 19.76 -14.67
N THR A 294 -16.08 20.08 -15.71
CA THR A 294 -17.53 20.30 -15.60
C THR A 294 -18.36 19.02 -15.82
N GLY A 295 -17.70 17.92 -16.17
CA GLY A 295 -18.33 16.63 -16.38
C GLY A 295 -18.58 15.83 -15.09
N LYS A 296 -19.03 14.58 -15.28
CA LYS A 296 -19.21 13.61 -14.19
C LYS A 296 -17.88 13.35 -13.48
N LYS A 297 -17.93 13.30 -12.14
CA LYS A 297 -16.81 12.99 -11.26
C LYS A 297 -17.10 11.69 -10.52
N ILE A 298 -16.10 10.84 -10.38
CA ILE A 298 -16.20 9.54 -9.71
C ILE A 298 -15.07 9.48 -8.67
N LEU A 299 -15.44 9.56 -7.39
CA LEU A 299 -14.52 9.50 -6.27
C LEU A 299 -14.19 8.04 -5.92
N MET A 300 -12.90 7.73 -5.90
CA MET A 300 -12.35 6.48 -5.41
C MET A 300 -11.50 6.74 -4.17
N LEU A 301 -11.81 6.05 -3.06
CA LEU A 301 -11.08 6.16 -1.79
C LEU A 301 -10.26 4.90 -1.52
N THR A 302 -9.09 5.09 -0.92
CA THR A 302 -8.17 4.03 -0.53
C THR A 302 -8.03 3.97 1.00
N ALA A 303 -7.28 2.99 1.51
CA ALA A 303 -6.93 2.91 2.93
C ALA A 303 -6.25 4.18 3.49
N ALA A 304 -5.61 4.98 2.63
CA ALA A 304 -4.96 6.23 3.03
C ALA A 304 -5.92 7.42 3.22
N ASP A 305 -7.21 7.24 2.92
CA ASP A 305 -8.26 8.28 2.91
C ASP A 305 -9.30 8.05 4.04
N SER A 306 -8.82 7.64 5.21
CA SER A 306 -9.59 7.26 6.40
C SER A 306 -10.61 8.31 6.88
N PHE A 307 -10.29 9.61 6.83
CA PHE A 307 -11.19 10.69 7.25
C PHE A 307 -12.42 10.75 6.35
N VAL A 308 -12.21 10.78 5.04
CA VAL A 308 -13.32 10.84 4.08
C VAL A 308 -14.12 9.54 4.12
N ASN A 309 -13.45 8.40 4.28
CA ASN A 309 -14.13 7.13 4.45
C ASN A 309 -15.05 7.11 5.69
N LYS A 310 -14.54 7.52 6.87
CA LYS A 310 -15.34 7.60 8.10
C LYS A 310 -16.47 8.63 7.97
N LEU A 311 -16.21 9.77 7.34
CA LEU A 311 -17.21 10.80 7.08
C LEU A 311 -18.39 10.25 6.27
N LEU A 312 -18.11 9.54 5.16
CA LEU A 312 -19.12 8.89 4.33
C LEU A 312 -19.84 7.75 5.08
N ALA A 313 -19.12 6.96 5.88
CA ALA A 313 -19.71 5.91 6.69
C ALA A 313 -20.74 6.46 7.71
N LYS A 314 -20.46 7.61 8.34
CA LYS A 314 -21.44 8.29 9.23
C LYS A 314 -22.70 8.77 8.50
N MET A 315 -22.64 8.93 7.18
CA MET A 315 -23.80 9.24 6.34
C MET A 315 -24.55 7.99 5.88
N GLY A 316 -24.09 6.80 6.23
CA GLY A 316 -24.66 5.52 5.80
C GLY A 316 -24.14 5.02 4.45
N TYR A 317 -23.08 5.62 3.91
CA TYR A 317 -22.40 5.10 2.72
C TYR A 317 -21.30 4.12 3.16
N GLU A 318 -21.58 2.83 3.07
CA GLU A 318 -20.54 1.80 3.25
C GLU A 318 -19.64 1.74 2.02
N TYR A 319 -18.33 1.80 2.26
CA TYR A 319 -17.34 1.94 1.20
C TYR A 319 -16.26 0.87 1.32
N ASN A 320 -16.29 -0.13 0.42
CA ASN A 320 -15.13 -0.97 0.17
C ASN A 320 -13.99 -0.09 -0.36
N LEU A 321 -12.88 -0.05 0.37
CA LEU A 321 -11.73 0.77 0.00
C LEU A 321 -11.02 0.14 -1.19
N PHE A 322 -10.68 0.98 -2.16
CA PHE A 322 -9.94 0.59 -3.33
C PHE A 322 -8.46 0.43 -3.03
N LYS A 323 -7.82 -0.46 -3.80
CA LYS A 323 -6.38 -0.63 -3.75
C LYS A 323 -5.69 0.44 -4.58
N GLY A 324 -4.96 1.34 -3.93
CA GLY A 324 -4.29 2.46 -4.60
C GLY A 324 -3.09 2.06 -5.45
N GLY A 325 -2.17 1.27 -4.88
CA GLY A 325 -0.97 0.77 -5.57
C GLY A 325 0.06 1.82 -6.00
N GLY A 326 -0.05 3.05 -5.51
CA GLY A 326 0.97 4.10 -5.66
C GLY A 326 1.09 4.74 -7.05
N SER A 327 0.31 4.34 -8.05
CA SER A 327 0.30 4.95 -9.38
C SER A 327 -1.10 5.09 -9.97
N VAL A 328 -1.25 6.02 -10.92
CA VAL A 328 -2.50 6.17 -11.70
C VAL A 328 -2.85 4.91 -12.49
N SER A 329 -1.86 4.13 -12.89
CA SER A 329 -2.06 2.85 -13.58
C SER A 329 -2.65 1.79 -12.65
N CYS A 330 -2.14 1.68 -11.43
CA CYS A 330 -2.68 0.79 -10.40
C CYS A 330 -4.14 1.16 -10.08
N PHE A 331 -4.40 2.46 -9.92
CA PHE A 331 -5.73 2.98 -9.67
C PHE A 331 -6.71 2.72 -10.82
N ALA A 332 -6.26 2.89 -12.06
CA ALA A 332 -7.08 2.60 -13.25
C ALA A 332 -7.37 1.10 -13.39
N TYR A 333 -6.40 0.23 -13.07
CA TYR A 333 -6.59 -1.22 -13.02
C TYR A 333 -7.63 -1.61 -11.97
N GLU A 334 -7.52 -1.05 -10.77
CA GLU A 334 -8.48 -1.31 -9.69
C GLU A 334 -9.88 -0.82 -10.04
N PHE A 335 -10.02 0.38 -10.62
CA PHE A 335 -11.31 0.86 -11.12
C PHE A 335 -11.90 -0.14 -12.12
N THR A 336 -11.09 -0.61 -13.07
CA THR A 336 -11.49 -1.57 -14.11
C THR A 336 -11.94 -2.90 -13.52
N ARG A 337 -11.26 -3.39 -12.47
CA ARG A 337 -11.68 -4.57 -11.71
C ARG A 337 -13.04 -4.38 -11.09
N VAL A 338 -13.26 -3.24 -10.43
CA VAL A 338 -14.55 -2.92 -9.81
C VAL A 338 -15.67 -2.83 -10.84
N LEU A 339 -15.41 -2.30 -12.04
CA LEU A 339 -16.40 -2.35 -13.14
C LEU A 339 -16.82 -3.79 -13.52
N GLY A 340 -16.09 -4.83 -13.10
CA GLY A 340 -16.30 -6.22 -13.47
C GLY A 340 -15.87 -6.54 -14.90
N ALA A 341 -15.10 -5.65 -15.53
CA ALA A 341 -14.68 -5.79 -16.91
C ALA A 341 -13.76 -7.01 -17.08
N ASN A 342 -13.95 -7.75 -18.16
CA ASN A 342 -13.19 -8.96 -18.47
C ASN A 342 -13.24 -9.26 -19.98
N PRO A 343 -12.10 -9.44 -20.68
CA PRO A 343 -10.73 -9.26 -20.18
C PRO A 343 -10.36 -7.80 -19.89
N ILE A 344 -9.36 -7.62 -19.02
CA ILE A 344 -8.66 -6.35 -18.83
C ILE A 344 -7.42 -6.35 -19.74
N ILE A 345 -7.27 -5.31 -20.56
CA ILE A 345 -6.23 -5.21 -21.58
C ILE A 345 -5.34 -4.01 -21.25
N LEU A 346 -4.06 -4.26 -21.03
CA LEU A 346 -3.08 -3.24 -20.67
C LEU A 346 -2.33 -2.76 -21.91
N VAL A 347 -2.51 -1.48 -22.26
CA VAL A 347 -1.82 -0.80 -23.35
C VAL A 347 -0.96 0.32 -22.77
N GLY A 348 0.31 0.44 -23.16
CA GLY A 348 1.20 1.47 -22.62
C GLY A 348 1.52 1.31 -21.12
N HIS A 349 1.53 0.09 -20.60
CA HIS A 349 1.90 -0.23 -19.21
C HIS A 349 3.22 -0.99 -19.18
N ASP A 350 4.31 -0.28 -19.44
CA ASP A 350 5.62 -0.91 -19.66
C ASP A 350 6.39 -1.24 -18.38
N PHE A 351 6.24 -0.43 -17.33
CA PHE A 351 7.01 -0.53 -16.07
C PHE A 351 8.53 -0.71 -16.26
N ALA A 352 9.05 -0.17 -17.36
CA ALA A 352 10.43 -0.26 -17.77
C ALA A 352 10.76 0.87 -18.75
N PHE A 353 12.06 1.12 -18.92
CA PHE A 353 12.59 2.09 -19.86
C PHE A 353 12.69 1.50 -21.28
N THR A 354 11.54 1.11 -21.85
CA THR A 354 11.47 0.50 -23.19
C THR A 354 12.08 1.42 -24.24
N ASP A 355 12.96 0.87 -25.10
CA ASP A 355 13.71 1.61 -26.11
C ASP A 355 14.47 2.85 -25.55
N ASN A 356 14.97 2.74 -24.31
CA ASN A 356 15.66 3.80 -23.57
C ASN A 356 14.82 5.07 -23.33
N LYS A 357 13.50 4.91 -23.14
CA LYS A 357 12.56 6.01 -22.87
C LYS A 357 11.83 5.80 -21.55
N VAL A 358 11.62 6.88 -20.81
CA VAL A 358 10.77 6.90 -19.59
C VAL A 358 9.29 6.87 -19.95
N TYR A 359 8.90 7.63 -20.98
CA TYR A 359 7.52 7.76 -21.41
C TYR A 359 7.41 7.64 -22.94
N SER A 360 6.21 7.31 -23.43
CA SER A 360 5.88 7.39 -24.85
C SER A 360 6.02 8.84 -25.34
N ASN A 361 6.42 9.02 -26.60
CA ASN A 361 6.52 10.35 -27.21
C ASN A 361 5.17 11.08 -27.21
N ILE A 362 4.07 10.32 -27.25
CA ILE A 362 2.70 10.81 -27.14
C ILE A 362 2.48 11.44 -25.76
N SER A 363 2.97 10.82 -24.70
CA SER A 363 2.78 11.30 -23.33
C SER A 363 3.73 12.44 -22.88
N LEU A 364 4.69 12.85 -23.70
CA LEU A 364 5.62 13.94 -23.37
C LEU A 364 4.97 15.31 -23.58
N HIS A 365 5.18 16.21 -22.63
CA HIS A 365 4.89 17.64 -22.79
C HIS A 365 6.04 18.42 -23.42
N GLU A 366 5.72 19.59 -24.01
CA GLU A 366 6.73 20.49 -24.57
C GLU A 366 7.78 20.88 -23.52
N GLY A 367 9.05 20.64 -23.85
CA GLY A 367 10.19 20.91 -22.97
C GLY A 367 10.54 19.80 -21.97
N GLU A 368 9.76 18.72 -21.89
CA GLU A 368 10.08 17.57 -21.03
C GLU A 368 11.17 16.69 -21.67
N LYS A 369 12.24 16.43 -20.93
CA LYS A 369 13.33 15.53 -21.34
C LYS A 369 12.93 14.09 -21.04
N ASN A 370 13.02 13.22 -22.04
CA ASN A 370 12.81 11.78 -21.90
C ASN A 370 14.13 11.07 -21.52
N GLU A 371 14.79 11.56 -20.47
CA GLU A 371 16.13 11.12 -20.05
C GLU A 371 16.03 10.16 -18.86
N ILE A 372 16.76 9.05 -18.92
CA ILE A 372 16.89 8.09 -17.84
C ILE A 372 17.90 8.63 -16.84
N ARG A 373 17.57 8.60 -15.54
CA ARG A 373 18.57 8.81 -14.49
C ARG A 373 19.31 7.49 -14.30
N GLU A 374 20.62 7.49 -14.52
CA GLU A 374 21.45 6.26 -14.47
C GLU A 374 21.61 5.73 -13.04
N ASP A 375 21.42 6.59 -12.05
CA ASP A 375 21.49 6.24 -10.64
C ASP A 375 20.28 5.35 -10.27
N GLU A 376 20.53 4.15 -9.74
CA GLU A 376 19.51 3.19 -9.24
C GLU A 376 18.72 2.40 -10.31
N LEU A 377 19.34 2.08 -11.46
CA LEU A 377 18.73 1.14 -12.41
C LEU A 377 18.66 -0.30 -11.88
N LEU A 378 17.49 -0.91 -12.06
CA LEU A 378 17.22 -2.32 -11.88
C LEU A 378 17.01 -2.97 -13.25
N TRP A 379 17.15 -4.30 -13.34
CA TRP A 379 16.94 -5.04 -14.58
C TRP A 379 15.90 -6.13 -14.40
N VAL A 380 14.88 -6.12 -15.25
CA VAL A 380 13.78 -7.10 -15.24
C VAL A 380 13.67 -7.80 -16.59
N GLU A 381 13.02 -8.97 -16.61
CA GLU A 381 12.67 -9.65 -17.86
C GLU A 381 11.57 -8.84 -18.58
N SER A 382 11.68 -8.72 -19.89
CA SER A 382 10.66 -8.14 -20.77
C SER A 382 9.83 -9.23 -21.44
N ASN A 383 8.69 -8.87 -22.04
CA ASN A 383 7.79 -9.85 -22.65
C ASN A 383 8.39 -10.65 -23.82
N ASP A 384 9.45 -10.16 -24.47
CA ASP A 384 10.19 -10.88 -25.51
C ASP A 384 11.34 -11.78 -24.95
N GLY A 385 11.46 -11.86 -23.63
CA GLY A 385 12.46 -12.65 -22.91
C GLY A 385 13.82 -11.95 -22.72
N ARG A 386 14.00 -10.71 -23.21
CA ARG A 386 15.23 -9.93 -22.99
C ARG A 386 15.22 -9.23 -21.63
N LYS A 387 16.36 -8.69 -21.22
CA LYS A 387 16.42 -7.77 -20.07
C LYS A 387 16.10 -6.34 -20.49
N VAL A 388 15.31 -5.65 -19.68
CA VAL A 388 14.99 -4.24 -19.82
C VAL A 388 15.28 -3.50 -18.51
N ALA A 389 15.80 -2.28 -18.61
CA ALA A 389 16.09 -1.46 -17.44
C ALA A 389 14.80 -0.90 -16.84
N THR A 390 14.74 -0.78 -15.52
CA THR A 390 13.66 -0.17 -14.76
C THR A 390 14.24 0.55 -13.53
N ASN A 391 13.40 1.18 -12.71
CA ASN A 391 13.82 1.78 -11.44
C ASN A 391 13.00 1.22 -10.27
N LYS A 392 13.37 1.56 -9.03
CA LYS A 392 12.66 1.10 -7.81
C LYS A 392 11.15 1.38 -7.84
N ILE A 393 10.74 2.53 -8.39
CA ILE A 393 9.34 2.96 -8.43
C ILE A 393 8.53 2.08 -9.40
N TYR A 394 9.00 1.93 -10.64
CA TYR A 394 8.35 1.09 -11.65
C TYR A 394 8.39 -0.39 -11.28
N PHE A 395 9.45 -0.83 -10.61
CA PHE A 395 9.52 -2.16 -10.04
C PHE A 395 8.44 -2.38 -8.99
N GLY A 396 8.20 -1.41 -8.09
CA GLY A 396 7.08 -1.46 -7.15
C GLY A 396 5.72 -1.57 -7.84
N PHE A 397 5.49 -0.81 -8.92
CA PHE A 397 4.25 -0.91 -9.71
C PHE A 397 4.11 -2.26 -10.41
N LEU A 398 5.19 -2.77 -11.01
CA LEU A 398 5.22 -4.11 -11.61
C LEU A 398 4.80 -5.16 -10.58
N LYS A 399 5.41 -5.15 -9.39
CA LYS A 399 5.11 -6.08 -8.30
C LYS A 399 3.67 -5.95 -7.81
N TRP A 400 3.15 -4.73 -7.70
CA TRP A 400 1.74 -4.51 -7.36
C TRP A 400 0.79 -5.14 -8.38
N PHE A 401 1.06 -4.97 -9.68
CA PHE A 401 0.24 -5.59 -10.73
C PHE A 401 0.31 -7.12 -10.69
N GLU A 402 1.51 -7.70 -10.60
CA GLU A 402 1.69 -9.16 -10.51
C GLU A 402 0.90 -9.75 -9.33
N ASN A 403 0.96 -9.08 -8.19
CA ASN A 403 0.25 -9.46 -6.99
C ASN A 403 -1.29 -9.43 -7.16
N GLU A 404 -1.82 -8.33 -7.67
CA GLU A 404 -3.27 -8.17 -7.82
C GLU A 404 -3.84 -9.06 -8.93
N ILE A 405 -3.06 -9.36 -9.97
CA ILE A 405 -3.44 -10.32 -11.00
C ILE A 405 -3.46 -11.74 -10.43
N GLU A 406 -2.46 -12.13 -9.63
CA GLU A 406 -2.39 -13.47 -9.04
C GLU A 406 -3.57 -13.75 -8.10
N LYS A 407 -4.00 -12.77 -7.30
CA LYS A 407 -5.18 -12.89 -6.42
C LYS A 407 -6.48 -13.15 -7.19
N ASP A 408 -6.58 -12.67 -8.42
CA ASP A 408 -7.78 -12.70 -9.25
C ASP A 408 -7.68 -13.60 -10.48
N LYS A 409 -6.61 -14.39 -10.62
CA LYS A 409 -6.30 -15.13 -11.86
C LYS A 409 -7.41 -16.09 -12.33
N GLU A 410 -8.22 -16.60 -11.40
CA GLU A 410 -9.36 -17.48 -11.70
C GLU A 410 -10.63 -16.72 -12.13
N LYS A 411 -10.69 -15.41 -11.87
CA LYS A 411 -11.86 -14.55 -12.09
C LYS A 411 -11.67 -13.59 -13.26
N ILE A 412 -10.46 -13.05 -13.43
CA ILE A 412 -10.16 -11.96 -14.37
C ILE A 412 -9.02 -12.38 -15.29
N ARG A 413 -9.26 -12.28 -16.60
CA ARG A 413 -8.20 -12.44 -17.60
C ARG A 413 -7.53 -11.10 -17.85
N VAL A 414 -6.21 -11.05 -17.69
CA VAL A 414 -5.43 -9.84 -17.95
C VAL A 414 -4.49 -10.07 -19.14
N ILE A 415 -4.56 -9.18 -20.12
CA ILE A 415 -3.79 -9.24 -21.36
C ILE A 415 -2.83 -8.06 -21.41
N ASN A 416 -1.54 -8.32 -21.61
CA ASN A 416 -0.51 -7.30 -21.80
C ASN A 416 -0.14 -7.22 -23.28
N VAL A 417 -0.29 -6.04 -23.89
CA VAL A 417 0.06 -5.86 -25.32
C VAL A 417 1.45 -5.26 -25.55
N SER A 418 2.15 -4.86 -24.48
CA SER A 418 3.49 -4.29 -24.60
C SER A 418 4.50 -5.39 -24.95
N GLU A 419 4.95 -5.47 -26.20
CA GLU A 419 5.90 -6.52 -26.63
C GLU A 419 7.27 -6.41 -25.94
N ARG A 420 7.71 -5.20 -25.58
CA ARG A 420 9.05 -4.91 -25.05
C ARG A 420 9.09 -4.30 -23.65
N GLY A 421 7.93 -4.04 -23.04
CA GLY A 421 7.84 -3.65 -21.63
C GLY A 421 8.25 -4.78 -20.70
N ALA A 422 8.35 -4.47 -19.41
CA ALA A 422 8.56 -5.46 -18.36
C ALA A 422 7.48 -6.54 -18.45
N LYS A 423 7.91 -7.77 -18.24
CA LYS A 423 7.03 -8.92 -18.16
C LYS A 423 6.23 -8.87 -16.87
N ILE A 424 4.93 -8.66 -16.99
CA ILE A 424 3.99 -8.68 -15.88
C ILE A 424 3.52 -10.13 -15.71
N ARG A 425 4.02 -10.83 -14.68
CA ARG A 425 3.56 -12.20 -14.37
C ARG A 425 2.04 -12.24 -14.17
N GLY A 426 1.44 -13.35 -14.59
CA GLY A 426 -0.02 -13.55 -14.58
C GLY A 426 -0.75 -13.00 -15.81
N THR A 427 -0.09 -12.20 -16.67
CA THR A 427 -0.69 -11.71 -17.92
C THR A 427 -0.50 -12.66 -19.10
N ILE A 428 -1.41 -12.57 -20.08
CA ILE A 428 -1.26 -13.16 -21.41
C ILE A 428 -0.68 -12.10 -22.34
N VAL A 429 0.44 -12.40 -23.02
CA VAL A 429 1.04 -11.48 -23.99
C VAL A 429 0.41 -11.67 -25.36
N MET A 430 -0.19 -10.61 -25.92
CA MET A 430 -0.85 -10.64 -27.24
C MET A 430 -0.73 -9.29 -27.95
N ARG A 431 -0.71 -9.29 -29.30
CA ARG A 431 -0.76 -8.03 -30.07
C ARG A 431 -2.14 -7.39 -29.98
N LEU A 432 -2.19 -6.05 -29.86
CA LEU A 432 -3.45 -5.32 -29.72
C LEU A 432 -4.45 -5.62 -30.85
N GLY A 433 -3.99 -5.70 -32.11
CA GLY A 433 -4.86 -6.04 -33.24
C GLY A 433 -5.56 -7.39 -33.05
N THR A 434 -4.82 -8.42 -32.65
CA THR A 434 -5.37 -9.77 -32.36
C THR A 434 -6.34 -9.74 -31.19
N VAL A 435 -6.02 -8.98 -30.13
CA VAL A 435 -6.91 -8.82 -28.97
C VAL A 435 -8.24 -8.19 -29.37
N ILE A 436 -8.21 -7.14 -30.21
CA ILE A 436 -9.41 -6.47 -30.70
C ILE A 436 -10.29 -7.44 -31.52
N GLU A 437 -9.66 -8.26 -32.37
CA GLU A 437 -10.36 -9.25 -33.18
C GLU A 437 -11.00 -10.36 -32.34
N GLU A 438 -10.29 -10.89 -31.33
CA GLU A 438 -10.75 -12.03 -30.53
C GLU A 438 -11.72 -11.63 -29.41
N TYR A 439 -11.51 -10.48 -28.76
CA TYR A 439 -12.22 -10.10 -27.53
C TYR A 439 -13.15 -8.91 -27.72
N CYS A 440 -12.82 -7.96 -28.60
CA CYS A 440 -13.58 -6.73 -28.81
C CYS A 440 -14.46 -6.81 -30.08
N TYR A 441 -15.20 -7.90 -30.25
CA TYR A 441 -16.00 -8.14 -31.47
C TYR A 441 -17.47 -7.70 -31.36
N LYS A 442 -18.02 -7.52 -30.16
CA LYS A 442 -19.40 -7.07 -29.95
C LYS A 442 -19.47 -5.56 -29.86
N THR A 443 -20.46 -4.95 -30.51
CA THR A 443 -20.76 -3.53 -30.32
C THR A 443 -21.42 -3.31 -28.96
N ILE A 444 -20.97 -2.29 -28.25
CA ILE A 444 -21.40 -1.92 -26.90
C ILE A 444 -21.85 -0.47 -26.92
N ASN A 445 -23.08 -0.22 -26.44
CA ASN A 445 -23.57 1.13 -26.27
C ASN A 445 -23.20 1.64 -24.87
N ILE A 446 -21.95 2.09 -24.71
CA ILE A 446 -21.44 2.61 -23.44
C ILE A 446 -22.29 3.80 -22.97
N GLU A 447 -22.69 4.71 -23.86
CA GLU A 447 -23.53 5.87 -23.49
C GLU A 447 -24.82 5.47 -22.77
N LYS A 448 -25.46 4.37 -23.19
CA LYS A 448 -26.65 3.85 -22.51
C LYS A 448 -26.35 3.50 -21.05
N TYR A 449 -25.25 2.79 -20.79
CA TYR A 449 -24.79 2.48 -19.43
C TYR A 449 -24.50 3.76 -18.64
N MET A 450 -23.85 4.74 -19.28
CA MET A 450 -23.49 6.00 -18.61
C MET A 450 -24.71 6.85 -18.23
N ASN A 451 -25.80 6.78 -19.00
CA ASN A 451 -27.01 7.56 -18.76
C ASN A 451 -27.88 7.01 -17.63
N THR A 452 -27.94 5.69 -17.47
CA THR A 452 -28.70 5.03 -16.39
C THR A 452 -28.17 5.32 -14.99
N MET A 453 -26.88 5.64 -14.84
CA MET A 453 -26.24 5.91 -13.53
C MET A 453 -26.39 7.34 -12.99
N SER A 454 -27.00 8.25 -13.76
CA SER A 454 -26.89 9.70 -13.52
C SER A 454 -27.60 10.24 -12.26
N HIS A 455 -28.37 9.42 -11.51
CA HIS A 455 -29.26 9.94 -10.46
C HIS A 455 -29.30 9.16 -9.13
N GLU A 456 -28.67 7.98 -8.99
CA GLU A 456 -29.02 7.07 -7.89
C GLU A 456 -28.16 7.19 -6.61
N TYR A 457 -26.98 7.83 -6.66
CA TYR A 457 -26.02 7.79 -5.54
C TYR A 457 -25.30 9.12 -5.25
N LEU A 458 -26.01 10.24 -5.42
CA LEU A 458 -25.46 11.52 -4.97
C LEU A 458 -25.49 11.62 -3.45
N ILE A 459 -24.43 12.20 -2.90
CA ILE A 459 -24.30 12.41 -1.46
C ILE A 459 -25.25 13.52 -1.01
N ASP A 460 -25.99 13.29 0.07
CA ASP A 460 -26.86 14.31 0.66
C ASP A 460 -26.02 15.51 1.14
N LYS A 461 -26.16 16.63 0.42
CA LYS A 461 -25.38 17.84 0.67
C LYS A 461 -25.70 18.48 2.02
N GLU A 462 -26.93 18.40 2.50
CA GLU A 462 -27.32 18.99 3.79
C GLU A 462 -26.72 18.21 4.95
N ILE A 463 -26.79 16.88 4.89
CA ILE A 463 -26.16 16.00 5.89
C ILE A 463 -24.64 16.17 5.85
N TYR A 464 -24.04 16.25 4.65
CA TYR A 464 -22.60 16.46 4.49
C TYR A 464 -22.12 17.76 5.13
N ILE A 465 -22.81 18.88 4.86
CA ILE A 465 -22.49 20.18 5.47
C ILE A 465 -22.68 20.15 6.99
N LYS A 466 -23.71 19.47 7.49
CA LYS A 466 -23.93 19.31 8.94
C LYS A 466 -22.75 18.57 9.59
N LEU A 467 -22.28 17.48 8.99
CA LEU A 467 -21.13 16.73 9.50
C LEU A 467 -19.83 17.54 9.42
N LEU A 468 -19.60 18.30 8.33
CA LEU A 468 -18.43 19.18 8.26
C LEU A 468 -18.45 20.28 9.34
N ASN A 469 -19.63 20.80 9.69
CA ASN A 469 -19.77 21.71 10.82
C ASN A 469 -19.46 21.04 12.17
N GLU A 470 -19.87 19.79 12.37
CA GLU A 470 -19.50 19.01 13.55
C GLU A 470 -17.99 18.82 13.65
N VAL A 471 -17.34 18.43 12.54
CA VAL A 471 -15.88 18.31 12.45
C VAL A 471 -15.21 19.63 12.78
N LYS A 472 -15.71 20.76 12.25
CA LYS A 472 -15.18 22.10 12.57
C LYS A 472 -15.22 22.42 14.06
N ASN A 473 -16.33 22.09 14.74
CA ASN A 473 -16.45 22.29 16.18
C ASN A 473 -15.47 21.40 16.95
N GLN A 474 -15.40 20.11 16.59
CA GLN A 474 -14.46 19.16 17.18
C GLN A 474 -13.00 19.57 16.97
N LEU A 475 -12.64 20.16 15.83
CA LEU A 475 -11.28 20.70 15.59
C LEU A 475 -10.95 21.84 16.55
N SER A 476 -11.93 22.67 16.92
CA SER A 476 -11.73 23.72 17.92
C SER A 476 -11.48 23.14 19.31
N GLU A 477 -12.18 22.05 19.66
CA GLU A 477 -11.97 21.30 20.89
C GLU A 477 -10.59 20.62 20.91
N LEU A 478 -10.20 19.94 19.82
CA LEU A 478 -8.88 19.30 19.68
C LEU A 478 -7.73 20.29 19.83
N LYS A 479 -7.89 21.51 19.32
CA LYS A 479 -6.91 22.58 19.54
C LYS A 479 -6.73 22.87 21.03
N LEU A 480 -7.82 23.02 21.78
CA LEU A 480 -7.79 23.28 23.22
C LEU A 480 -7.16 22.09 23.98
N ILE A 481 -7.53 20.86 23.62
CA ILE A 481 -6.95 19.64 24.19
C ILE A 481 -5.42 19.60 23.94
N GLY A 482 -4.98 19.94 22.72
CA GLY A 482 -3.57 20.08 22.40
C GLY A 482 -2.85 21.15 23.24
N GLU A 483 -3.47 22.31 23.47
CA GLU A 483 -2.93 23.37 24.34
C GLU A 483 -2.77 22.89 25.79
N ILE A 484 -3.71 22.09 26.30
CA ILE A 484 -3.62 21.45 27.62
C ILE A 484 -2.45 20.46 27.64
N GLY A 485 -2.33 19.60 26.62
CA GLY A 485 -1.22 18.65 26.47
C GLY A 485 0.16 19.34 26.47
N ILE A 486 0.29 20.49 25.79
CA ILE A 486 1.51 21.30 25.82
C ILE A 486 1.81 21.86 27.20
N ASN A 487 0.80 22.34 27.92
CA ASN A 487 0.99 22.82 29.29
C ASN A 487 1.48 21.69 30.21
N ILE A 488 0.93 20.49 30.08
CA ILE A 488 1.37 19.30 30.82
C ILE A 488 2.83 18.96 30.44
N CYS A 489 3.18 18.95 29.16
CA CYS A 489 4.56 18.72 28.69
C CYS A 489 5.55 19.74 29.27
N ASN A 490 5.17 21.03 29.31
CA ASN A 490 6.01 22.07 29.90
C ASN A 490 6.20 21.86 31.41
N GLN A 491 5.15 21.48 32.14
CA GLN A 491 5.28 21.14 33.56
C GLN A 491 6.13 19.90 33.80
N PHE A 492 6.02 18.88 32.94
CA PHE A 492 6.89 17.72 32.95
C PHE A 492 8.35 18.12 32.77
N PHE A 493 8.66 18.93 31.76
CA PHE A 493 10.02 19.42 31.53
C PHE A 493 10.58 20.18 32.74
N GLU A 494 9.80 21.11 33.30
CA GLU A 494 10.22 21.93 34.42
C GLU A 494 10.43 21.10 35.70
N LYS A 495 9.46 20.24 36.07
CA LYS A 495 9.51 19.48 37.32
C LYS A 495 10.37 18.22 37.23
N VAL A 496 10.23 17.44 36.16
CA VAL A 496 10.88 16.12 36.03
C VAL A 496 12.30 16.27 35.47
N ILE A 497 12.48 17.06 34.40
CA ILE A 497 13.79 17.14 33.72
C ILE A 497 14.70 18.19 34.37
N ARG A 498 14.19 19.40 34.66
CA ARG A 498 15.00 20.52 35.18
C ARG A 498 15.17 20.47 36.70
N GLU A 499 14.11 20.23 37.45
CA GLU A 499 14.13 20.09 38.92
C GLU A 499 14.45 18.66 39.40
N GLU A 500 14.64 17.71 38.47
CA GLU A 500 15.00 16.31 38.75
C GLU A 500 14.02 15.54 39.67
N LYS A 501 12.73 15.92 39.67
CA LYS A 501 11.66 15.22 40.41
C LYS A 501 11.17 13.98 39.66
N PHE A 502 12.05 12.99 39.46
CA PHE A 502 11.75 11.79 38.65
C PHE A 502 10.55 10.96 39.12
N HIS A 503 10.23 10.96 40.42
CA HIS A 503 9.04 10.29 40.96
C HIS A 503 7.71 10.83 40.40
N MET A 504 7.70 12.04 39.83
CA MET A 504 6.53 12.64 39.19
C MET A 504 6.33 12.19 37.74
N ALA A 505 7.27 11.43 37.15
CA ALA A 505 7.20 11.05 35.74
C ALA A 505 5.91 10.27 35.41
N ASN A 506 5.57 9.26 36.23
CA ASN A 506 4.36 8.47 36.05
C ASN A 506 3.09 9.31 36.17
N TYR A 507 3.03 10.22 37.15
CA TYR A 507 1.89 11.14 37.30
C TYR A 507 1.61 11.94 36.02
N PHE A 508 2.65 12.46 35.38
CA PHE A 508 2.49 13.19 34.12
C PHE A 508 2.18 12.27 32.94
N SER A 509 2.72 11.04 32.93
CA SER A 509 2.37 10.03 31.93
C SER A 509 0.88 9.68 31.98
N ASP A 510 0.33 9.52 33.18
CA ASP A 510 -1.09 9.25 33.40
C ASP A 510 -1.95 10.42 32.89
N LEU A 511 -1.56 11.66 33.21
CA LEU A 511 -2.25 12.86 32.70
C LEU A 511 -2.24 12.95 31.18
N LEU A 512 -1.13 12.60 30.52
CA LEU A 512 -1.06 12.60 29.06
C LEU A 512 -1.92 11.48 28.45
N THR A 513 -2.00 10.33 29.12
CA THR A 513 -2.90 9.23 28.72
C THR A 513 -4.37 9.65 28.79
N ASP A 514 -4.77 10.39 29.83
CA ASP A 514 -6.13 10.93 29.93
C ASP A 514 -6.44 11.89 28.77
N ILE A 515 -5.48 12.76 28.41
CA ILE A 515 -5.61 13.67 27.27
C ILE A 515 -5.71 12.91 25.94
N GLU A 516 -4.93 11.84 25.75
CA GLU A 516 -5.03 10.99 24.56
C GLU A 516 -6.41 10.35 24.43
N ASN A 517 -7.01 9.89 25.54
CA ASN A 517 -8.38 9.38 25.53
C ASN A 517 -9.40 10.46 25.11
N GLU A 518 -9.25 11.69 25.59
CA GLU A 518 -10.11 12.82 25.18
C GLU A 518 -9.98 13.15 23.67
N LEU A 519 -8.79 13.02 23.08
CA LEU A 519 -8.58 13.18 21.64
C LEU A 519 -9.37 12.13 20.84
N LEU A 520 -9.32 10.87 21.28
CA LEU A 520 -9.99 9.74 20.63
C LEU A 520 -11.52 9.88 20.63
N GLU A 521 -12.10 10.57 21.62
CA GLU A 521 -13.54 10.88 21.64
C GLU A 521 -13.97 11.81 20.49
N LYS A 522 -13.05 12.60 19.91
CA LYS A 522 -13.32 13.50 18.76
C LYS A 522 -13.09 12.80 17.43
N GLU A 523 -13.63 11.58 17.31
CA GLU A 523 -13.34 10.57 16.29
C GLU A 523 -13.05 11.12 14.88
N LEU A 524 -13.98 11.89 14.27
CA LEU A 524 -13.81 12.38 12.89
C LEU A 524 -12.71 13.44 12.79
N ALA A 525 -12.73 14.45 13.66
CA ALA A 525 -11.74 15.51 13.64
C ALA A 525 -10.34 14.98 13.98
N TYR A 526 -10.23 14.03 14.91
CA TYR A 526 -8.95 13.45 15.28
C TYR A 526 -8.39 12.61 14.13
N THR A 527 -9.23 11.79 13.48
CA THR A 527 -8.84 11.05 12.26
C THR A 527 -8.31 12.00 11.17
N LEU A 528 -8.96 13.16 10.96
CA LEU A 528 -8.46 14.16 10.02
C LEU A 528 -7.09 14.69 10.43
N VAL A 529 -6.92 15.06 11.70
CA VAL A 529 -5.65 15.59 12.23
C VAL A 529 -4.53 14.56 12.09
N GLU A 530 -4.78 13.30 12.45
CA GLU A 530 -3.82 12.19 12.31
C GLU A 530 -3.34 12.03 10.86
N GLU A 531 -4.27 12.08 9.90
CA GLU A 531 -3.90 12.04 8.49
C GLU A 531 -3.06 13.22 8.03
N LEU A 532 -3.37 14.43 8.53
CA LEU A 532 -2.62 15.64 8.20
C LEU A 532 -1.20 15.60 8.77
N MET A 533 -1.01 14.93 9.91
CA MET A 533 0.26 14.83 10.63
C MET A 533 0.99 13.49 10.45
N ILE A 534 0.65 12.72 9.40
CA ILE A 534 1.24 11.41 9.12
C ILE A 534 2.78 11.41 9.12
N LYS A 535 3.40 12.51 8.67
CA LYS A 535 4.85 12.68 8.69
C LYS A 535 5.38 12.81 10.12
N GLU A 536 4.74 13.65 10.93
CA GLU A 536 5.10 13.83 12.34
C GLU A 536 4.87 12.56 13.15
N ASN A 537 3.78 11.81 12.90
CA ASN A 537 3.53 10.50 13.49
C ASN A 537 4.64 9.50 13.13
N TYR A 538 5.03 9.43 11.86
CA TYR A 538 6.15 8.58 11.46
C TYR A 538 7.44 8.93 12.21
N ILE A 539 7.74 10.23 12.39
CA ILE A 539 8.93 10.69 13.12
C ILE A 539 8.82 10.32 14.61
N ILE A 540 7.69 10.57 15.28
CA ILE A 540 7.46 10.22 16.70
C ILE A 540 7.68 8.72 16.91
N ASN A 541 7.03 7.91 16.08
CA ASN A 541 7.11 6.45 16.19
C ASN A 541 8.52 5.94 15.88
N ASN A 542 9.29 6.65 15.05
CA ASN A 542 10.66 6.28 14.69
C ASN A 542 11.78 7.02 15.45
N MET A 543 11.45 7.78 16.49
CA MET A 543 12.45 8.24 17.46
C MET A 543 12.84 7.07 18.39
N ASP A 544 14.09 6.65 18.26
CA ASP A 544 14.69 5.49 18.95
C ASP A 544 15.12 5.84 20.38
N ASP A 545 14.41 5.25 21.36
CA ASP A 545 14.62 5.51 22.79
C ASP A 545 15.26 4.34 23.55
N SER A 546 15.46 3.19 22.90
CA SER A 546 15.63 1.90 23.58
C SER A 546 16.97 1.73 24.31
N PHE A 547 17.89 2.68 24.16
CA PHE A 547 19.21 2.69 24.80
C PHE A 547 19.55 4.05 25.42
N LEU A 548 18.54 4.90 25.60
CA LEU A 548 18.74 6.17 26.26
C LEU A 548 18.87 5.91 27.77
N GLU A 549 19.97 6.40 28.34
CA GLU A 549 20.11 6.56 29.79
C GLU A 549 18.83 7.23 30.35
N PRO A 550 18.39 6.94 31.60
CA PRO A 550 17.07 7.36 32.10
C PRO A 550 16.75 8.85 31.89
N LYS A 551 17.74 9.74 32.05
CA LYS A 551 17.56 11.18 31.82
C LYS A 551 17.36 11.54 30.35
N ALA A 552 17.98 10.80 29.43
CA ALA A 552 17.79 10.96 28.00
C ALA A 552 16.44 10.37 27.55
N PHE A 553 16.00 9.25 28.14
CA PHE A 553 14.66 8.70 27.90
C PHE A 553 13.56 9.71 28.26
N LEU A 554 13.63 10.32 29.45
CA LEU A 554 12.67 11.34 29.88
C LEU A 554 12.66 12.57 28.95
N LYS A 555 13.82 12.96 28.41
CA LYS A 555 13.89 14.03 27.41
C LYS A 555 13.24 13.63 26.09
N SER A 556 13.43 12.41 25.64
CA SER A 556 12.77 11.92 24.43
C SER A 556 11.26 11.84 24.61
N PHE A 557 10.79 11.30 25.74
CA PHE A 557 9.38 11.30 26.13
C PHE A 557 8.76 12.71 26.06
N TYR A 558 9.45 13.72 26.61
CA TYR A 558 9.03 15.12 26.49
C TYR A 558 8.97 15.60 25.04
N LEU A 559 10.00 15.33 24.24
CA LEU A 559 10.08 15.79 22.86
C LEU A 559 9.00 15.16 21.97
N LYS A 560 8.75 13.85 22.11
CA LYS A 560 7.70 13.11 21.40
C LYS A 560 6.33 13.71 21.68
N ASN A 561 5.96 13.80 22.96
CA ASN A 561 4.67 14.34 23.38
C ASN A 561 4.50 15.81 22.99
N LYS A 562 5.54 16.63 23.17
CA LYS A 562 5.49 18.02 22.73
C LYS A 562 5.25 18.14 21.22
N MET A 563 5.96 17.36 20.41
CA MET A 563 5.79 17.36 18.96
C MET A 563 4.39 16.90 18.54
N LEU A 564 3.84 15.89 19.22
CA LEU A 564 2.48 15.39 19.04
C LEU A 564 1.46 16.53 19.26
N TYR A 565 1.47 17.17 20.43
CA TYR A 565 0.49 18.20 20.75
C TYR A 565 0.69 19.50 19.96
N GLU A 566 1.93 19.89 19.63
CA GLU A 566 2.19 21.03 18.71
C GLU A 566 1.59 20.77 17.34
N SER A 567 1.68 19.53 16.85
CA SER A 567 1.09 19.11 15.58
C SER A 567 -0.43 19.09 15.65
N ILE A 568 -1.03 18.57 16.73
CA ILE A 568 -2.47 18.59 16.94
C ILE A 568 -3.01 20.02 16.88
N ILE A 569 -2.40 20.97 17.60
CA ILE A 569 -2.80 22.39 17.58
C ILE A 569 -2.72 22.95 16.15
N LYS A 570 -1.57 22.77 15.49
CA LYS A 570 -1.30 23.30 14.14
C LYS A 570 -2.32 22.77 13.13
N TYR A 571 -2.51 21.46 13.07
CA TYR A 571 -3.36 20.83 12.07
C TYR A 571 -4.84 20.98 12.38
N SER A 572 -5.22 21.07 13.66
CA SER A 572 -6.59 21.43 14.06
C SER A 572 -6.97 22.83 13.56
N GLN A 573 -6.08 23.82 13.74
CA GLN A 573 -6.29 25.17 13.21
C GLN A 573 -6.35 25.18 11.68
N TYR A 574 -5.38 24.56 11.02
CA TYR A 574 -5.30 24.53 9.55
C TYR A 574 -6.52 23.87 8.90
N ALA A 575 -6.95 22.72 9.43
CA ALA A 575 -8.15 22.02 8.98
C ALA A 575 -9.41 22.84 9.27
N GLY A 576 -9.49 23.46 10.46
CA GLY A 576 -10.62 24.30 10.87
C GLY A 576 -10.83 25.48 9.93
N ASP A 577 -9.75 26.19 9.58
CA ASP A 577 -9.78 27.30 8.64
C ASP A 577 -10.20 26.82 7.23
N SER A 578 -9.68 25.68 6.80
CA SER A 578 -10.01 25.10 5.49
C SER A 578 -11.49 24.67 5.40
N ILE A 579 -12.00 23.99 6.42
CA ILE A 579 -13.41 23.55 6.49
C ILE A 579 -14.34 24.73 6.64
N HIS A 580 -13.95 25.78 7.37
CA HIS A 580 -14.75 26.99 7.47
C HIS A 580 -15.05 27.61 6.10
N CYS A 581 -14.03 27.75 5.25
CA CYS A 581 -14.20 28.27 3.89
C CYS A 581 -15.00 27.36 2.95
N LEU A 582 -15.13 26.07 3.29
CA LEU A 582 -15.91 25.11 2.50
C LEU A 582 -17.40 25.11 2.86
N VAL A 583 -17.70 25.43 4.12
CA VAL A 583 -19.07 25.47 4.64
C VAL A 583 -19.76 26.80 4.34
N GLU A 584 -19.02 27.91 4.36
CA GLU A 584 -19.49 29.23 3.89
C GLU A 584 -19.69 29.25 2.37
#